data_AF-A0A9W5YFC2-F1
#
_entry.id   AF-A0A9W5YFC2-F1
#
_cell.length_a   1.000
_cell.length_b   1.000
_cell.length_c   1.000
_cell.angle_alpha   90.00
_cell.angle_beta   90.00
_cell.angle_gamma   90.00
#
_symmetry.space_group_name_H-M   'P 1'
#
loop_
_entity.id
_entity.type
_entity.pdbx_description
1 polymer ?
#
loop_
_entity_poly.entity_id
_entity_poly.type
_entity_poly.pdbx_seq_one_letter_code
_entity_poly.pdbx_strand_id
1 'polypeptide(L)'
;MLNSIYETRTRLKEGYHISLTIPREEYTVIYGNNICDKNASEIINNYLQHRDDDGQAFDIKIYDHEASNMIEIEARLNYLKNEHTDYETYH
;
A
#
# COMPACT_ATOMS: atom_id res chain seq x y z
N MET A 1 13.92 8.42 4.68
CA MET A 1 12.73 7.56 4.73
C MET A 1 11.56 8.39 5.21
N LEU A 2 10.35 8.10 4.74
CA LEU A 2 9.13 8.71 5.30
C LEU A 2 9.04 8.28 6.76
N ASN A 3 9.10 9.23 7.69
CA ASN A 3 9.14 8.93 9.11
C ASN A 3 7.74 8.80 9.71
N SER A 4 6.75 9.45 9.10
CA SER A 4 5.37 9.47 9.56
C SER A 4 4.43 8.89 8.50
N ILE A 5 4.37 7.57 8.41
CA ILE A 5 3.33 6.88 7.63
C ILE A 5 2.32 6.31 8.61
N TYR A 6 1.06 6.72 8.45
CA TYR A 6 -0.06 6.10 9.14
C TYR A 6 -0.66 5.02 8.24
N GLU A 7 -0.56 3.77 8.67
CA GLU A 7 -1.17 2.64 7.99
C GLU A 7 -2.55 2.34 8.56
N THR A 8 -3.52 2.20 7.67
CA THR A 8 -4.80 1.57 7.96
C THR A 8 -4.94 0.32 7.10
N ARG A 9 -5.23 -0.82 7.72
CA ARG A 9 -5.47 -2.09 7.01
C ARG A 9 -6.83 -2.63 7.37
N THR A 10 -7.68 -2.81 6.36
CA THR A 10 -9.04 -3.32 6.50
C THR A 10 -9.16 -4.66 5.78
N ARG A 11 -9.57 -5.69 6.50
CA ARG A 11 -9.85 -6.99 5.90
C ARG A 11 -11.14 -6.93 5.08
N LEU A 12 -11.04 -7.27 3.80
CA LEU A 12 -12.17 -7.40 2.91
C LEU A 12 -12.57 -8.87 2.75
N LYS A 13 -13.72 -9.14 2.11
CA LYS A 13 -14.13 -10.51 1.79
C LYS A 13 -13.14 -11.23 0.87
N GLU A 14 -12.49 -10.50 -0.03
CA GLU A 14 -11.59 -11.04 -1.06
C GLU A 14 -10.18 -10.43 -0.97
N GLY A 15 -9.63 -10.36 0.25
CA GLY A 15 -8.27 -9.88 0.49
C GLY A 15 -8.22 -8.76 1.51
N TYR A 16 -7.32 -7.81 1.32
CA TYR A 16 -7.15 -6.67 2.22
C TYR A 16 -7.15 -5.37 1.44
N HIS A 17 -7.65 -4.32 2.08
CA HIS A 17 -7.47 -2.95 1.65
C HIS A 17 -6.47 -2.30 2.59
N ILE A 18 -5.52 -1.57 2.03
CA ILE A 18 -4.52 -0.81 2.78
C ILE A 18 -4.59 0.64 2.33
N SER A 19 -4.50 1.53 3.31
CA SER A 19 -4.43 2.97 3.10
C SER A 19 -3.21 3.48 3.86
N LEU A 20 -2.34 4.21 3.18
CA LEU A 20 -1.17 4.86 3.74
C LEU A 20 -1.39 6.37 3.69
N THR A 21 -1.51 6.99 4.87
CA THR A 21 -1.64 8.44 4.99
C THR A 21 -0.28 9.03 5.36
N ILE A 22 0.15 10.02 4.59
CA ILE A 22 1.48 10.63 4.67
C ILE A 22 1.30 12.15 4.73
N PRO A 23 2.00 12.86 5.63
CA PRO A 23 2.03 14.32 5.59
C PRO A 23 2.54 14.80 4.22
N ARG A 24 1.82 15.74 3.60
CA ARG A 24 2.19 16.27 2.28
C ARG A 24 3.62 16.80 2.27
N GLU A 25 4.05 17.44 3.35
CA GLU A 25 5.42 17.96 3.49
C GLU A 25 6.47 16.85 3.34
N GLU A 26 6.28 15.69 3.98
CA GLU A 26 7.21 14.56 3.86
C GLU A 26 7.18 13.95 2.45
N TYR A 27 5.99 13.85 1.84
CA TYR A 27 5.87 13.42 0.44
C TYR A 27 6.64 14.36 -0.49
N THR A 28 6.42 15.67 -0.34
CA THR A 28 7.01 16.71 -1.19
C THR A 28 8.53 16.81 -1.04
N VAL A 29 9.08 16.52 0.13
CA VAL A 29 10.54 16.45 0.32
C VAL A 29 11.18 15.35 -0.54
N ILE A 30 10.48 14.24 -0.80
CA ILE A 30 11.02 13.09 -1.53
C ILE A 30 10.64 13.13 -3.01
N TYR A 31 9.38 13.41 -3.31
CA TYR A 31 8.78 13.31 -4.65
C TYR A 31 8.42 14.67 -5.27
N GLY A 32 8.63 15.77 -4.54
CA GLY A 32 8.20 17.10 -4.95
C GLY A 32 6.68 17.26 -4.97
N ASN A 33 6.19 18.19 -5.78
CA ASN A 33 4.75 18.41 -5.96
C ASN A 33 4.12 17.46 -6.99
N ASN A 34 4.83 16.40 -7.38
CA ASN A 34 4.37 15.48 -8.42
C ASN A 34 3.56 14.34 -7.79
N ILE A 35 2.23 14.45 -7.86
CA ILE A 35 1.29 13.47 -7.32
C ILE A 35 0.85 12.59 -8.48
N CYS A 36 1.39 11.37 -8.56
CA CYS A 36 1.07 10.42 -9.62
C CYS A 36 1.08 8.97 -9.14
N ASP A 37 0.41 8.10 -9.89
CA ASP A 37 0.24 6.69 -9.54
C ASP A 37 1.58 5.93 -9.49
N LYS A 38 2.57 6.38 -10.26
CA LYS A 38 3.92 5.80 -10.23
C LYS A 38 4.57 5.99 -8.86
N ASN A 39 4.52 7.21 -8.32
CA ASN A 39 5.08 7.52 -7.00
C ASN A 39 4.31 6.78 -5.91
N ALA A 40 2.98 6.71 -6.02
CA ALA A 40 2.13 5.96 -5.09
C ALA A 40 2.49 4.47 -5.06
N SER A 41 2.68 3.87 -6.24
CA SER A 41 3.10 2.48 -6.39
C SER A 41 4.49 2.23 -5.80
N GLU A 42 5.43 3.13 -6.02
CA GLU A 42 6.76 3.00 -5.42
C GLU A 42 6.70 3.06 -3.89
N ILE A 43 5.96 4.01 -3.32
CA ILE A 43 5.81 4.17 -1.87
C ILE A 43 5.21 2.91 -1.23
N ILE A 44 4.10 2.42 -1.77
CA ILE A 44 3.42 1.27 -1.16
C ILE A 44 4.25 -0.01 -1.28
N ASN A 45 4.94 -0.23 -2.40
CA ASN A 45 5.80 -1.39 -2.57
C ASN A 45 7.01 -1.32 -1.63
N ASN A 46 7.67 -0.15 -1.52
CA ASN A 46 8.77 0.05 -0.59
C ASN A 46 8.34 -0.16 0.87
N TYR A 47 7.12 0.27 1.20
CA TYR A 47 6.54 0.12 2.52
C TYR A 47 6.25 -1.36 2.86
N LEU A 48 5.66 -2.11 1.94
CA LEU A 48 5.41 -3.55 2.11
C LEU A 48 6.73 -4.33 2.24
N GLN A 49 7.73 -4.03 1.40
CA GLN A 49 9.06 -4.61 1.49
C GLN A 49 9.74 -4.32 2.84
N HIS A 50 9.61 -3.10 3.36
CA HIS A 50 10.15 -2.75 4.69
C HIS A 50 9.48 -3.50 5.85
N ARG A 51 8.27 -4.01 5.65
CA ARG A 51 7.54 -4.79 6.63
C ARG A 51 7.69 -6.30 6.45
N ASP A 52 8.53 -6.75 5.52
CA ASP A 52 8.62 -8.16 5.10
C ASP A 52 7.23 -8.74 4.75
N ASP A 53 6.37 -7.92 4.12
CA ASP A 53 5.01 -8.29 3.76
C ASP A 53 4.96 -8.79 2.31
N ASP A 54 4.65 -10.08 2.12
CA ASP A 54 4.50 -10.74 0.80
C ASP A 54 3.22 -10.32 0.05
N GLY A 55 2.45 -9.37 0.58
CA GLY A 55 1.26 -8.84 -0.05
C GLY A 55 1.60 -8.08 -1.34
N GLN A 56 0.95 -8.44 -2.44
CA GLN A 56 1.08 -7.72 -3.71
C GLN A 56 0.00 -6.64 -3.80
N ALA A 57 0.42 -5.38 -3.90
CA ALA A 57 -0.48 -4.24 -4.06
C ALA A 57 -1.01 -4.11 -5.50
N PHE A 58 -2.31 -3.89 -5.65
CA PHE A 58 -2.99 -3.64 -6.92
C PHE A 58 -4.15 -2.64 -6.73
N ASP A 59 -4.69 -2.10 -7.82
CA ASP A 59 -5.71 -1.03 -7.81
C ASP A 59 -5.26 0.19 -6.96
N ILE A 60 -4.02 0.63 -7.18
CA ILE A 60 -3.37 1.68 -6.39
C ILE A 60 -3.92 3.04 -6.82
N LYS A 61 -4.32 3.85 -5.84
CA LYS A 61 -4.86 5.20 -6.03
C LYS A 61 -4.17 6.17 -5.10
N ILE A 62 -4.03 7.41 -5.55
CA ILE A 62 -3.47 8.50 -4.76
C ILE A 62 -4.46 9.65 -4.67
N TYR A 63 -4.64 10.16 -3.46
CA TYR A 63 -5.54 11.24 -3.13
C TYR A 63 -4.76 12.36 -2.48
N ASP A 64 -4.98 13.57 -2.98
CA ASP A 64 -4.42 14.79 -2.42
C ASP A 64 -5.46 15.50 -1.55
N HIS A 65 -5.28 15.46 -0.23
CA HIS A 65 -6.14 16.16 0.72
C HIS A 65 -5.52 17.51 1.08
N GLU A 66 -5.64 18.49 0.18
CA GLU A 66 -5.11 19.85 0.35
C GLU A 66 -5.58 20.50 1.66
N ALA A 67 -6.84 20.30 2.03
CA ALA A 67 -7.43 20.86 3.26
C ALA A 67 -6.77 20.32 4.55
N SER A 68 -6.24 19.10 4.50
CA SER A 68 -5.64 18.41 5.64
C SER A 68 -4.11 18.39 5.56
N ASN A 69 -3.53 18.90 4.47
CA ASN A 69 -2.11 18.77 4.14
C ASN A 69 -1.61 17.32 4.19
N MET A 70 -2.42 16.39 3.69
CA MET A 70 -2.16 14.94 3.72
C MET A 70 -2.26 14.36 2.31
N ILE A 71 -1.40 13.39 2.03
CA ILE A 71 -1.50 12.51 0.86
C ILE A 71 -1.97 11.15 1.36
N GLU A 72 -3.00 10.61 0.73
CA GLU A 72 -3.50 9.27 1.01
C GLU A 72 -3.26 8.37 -0.20
N ILE A 73 -2.64 7.22 0.04
CA ILE A 73 -2.42 6.18 -0.97
C ILE A 73 -3.24 4.97 -0.57
N GLU A 74 -4.19 4.59 -1.41
CA GLU A 74 -5.00 3.40 -1.22
C GLU A 74 -4.58 2.31 -2.18
N ALA A 75 -4.62 1.06 -1.72
CA ALA A 75 -4.48 -0.09 -2.58
C ALA A 75 -5.22 -1.31 -2.02
N ARG A 76 -5.40 -2.31 -2.87
CA ARG A 76 -5.79 -3.65 -2.47
C ARG A 76 -4.55 -4.51 -2.37
N LEU A 77 -4.46 -5.31 -1.32
CA LEU A 77 -3.42 -6.32 -1.15
C LEU A 77 -4.02 -7.69 -1.46
N ASN A 78 -3.39 -8.38 -2.40
CA ASN A 78 -3.58 -9.81 -2.55
C ASN A 78 -2.36 -10.50 -1.94
N TYR A 79 -2.60 -11.37 -0.98
CA TYR A 79 -1.56 -12.30 -0.57
C TYR A 79 -1.66 -13.42 -1.58
N LEU A 80 -0.60 -13.56 -2.38
CA LEU A 80 -0.35 -14.86 -3.00
C LEU A 80 -0.18 -15.80 -1.82
N LYS A 81 -1.29 -16.42 -1.39
CA LYS A 81 -1.20 -17.69 -0.67
C LYS A 81 -0.25 -18.48 -1.56
N ASN A 82 0.94 -18.81 -1.05
CA ASN A 82 1.57 -20.04 -1.47
C ASN A 82 0.41 -21.02 -1.58
N GLU A 83 0.10 -21.45 -2.81
CA GLU A 83 -0.72 -22.61 -3.00
C GLU A 83 -0.07 -23.64 -2.09
N HIS A 84 -0.70 -23.84 -0.92
CA HIS A 84 -0.52 -25.05 -0.19
C HIS A 84 -1.06 -26.04 -1.20
N THR A 85 -0.13 -26.64 -1.93
CA THR A 85 -0.42 -27.72 -2.85
C THR A 85 -1.22 -28.66 -1.99
N ASP A 86 -2.54 -28.70 -2.23
CA ASP A 86 -3.45 -29.60 -1.54
C ASP A 86 -2.77 -30.96 -1.67
N TYR A 87 -2.25 -31.48 -0.57
CA TYR A 87 -1.70 -32.83 -0.55
C TYR A 87 -2.85 -33.69 -1.01
N GLU A 88 -2.70 -34.29 -2.19
CA GLU A 88 -3.67 -35.19 -2.80
C GLU A 88 -4.20 -36.13 -1.72
N THR A 89 -5.47 -35.92 -1.33
CA THR A 89 -6.19 -36.95 -0.60
C THR A 89 -6.49 -38.04 -1.63
N TYR A 90 -5.55 -38.98 -1.78
CA TYR A 90 -5.81 -40.27 -2.39
C TYR A 90 -6.83 -41.00 -1.51
N HIS A 91 -8.03 -41.22 -2.06
CA HIS A 91 -9.02 -42.16 -1.53
C HIS A 91 -8.98 -43.46 -2.32
#